data_AF-A0A358STC9-F1
#
_entry.id   AF-A0A358STC9-F1
#
_cell.length_a   1.000
_cell.length_b   1.000
_cell.length_c   1.000
_cell.angle_alpha   90.00
_cell.angle_beta   90.00
_cell.angle_gamma   90.00
#
_symmetry.space_group_name_H-M   'P 1'
#
loop_
_entity.id
_entity.type
_entity.pdbx_description
1 polymer ?
#
loop_
_entity_poly.entity_id
_entity_poly.type
_entity_poly.pdbx_seq_one_letter_code
_entity_poly.pdbx_strand_id
1 'polypeptide(L)'
;MSAAAPGTGPPGSISPASLTPRNERQAEDRHRLTAIEGLAALSLDALSSVAYGPEAIVIVLVAAGAAGLNYTLPVTGAIVLLLAVLVISYRQVIAAFPGGGGAYAVSSAHLGKTPSLVAAASLIVDYVLNAAVGVSAGVEALTSAYPALYADRVWLCLAVLLLITAANLWGVADSARLFIAPTVIFIVSIFAVILGGLFRAQPLVPVSHHLPSAVETVGLLLLLKAFASGCSAL
;
A
#
# COMPACT_ATOMS: atom_id res chain seq x y z
N MET A 1 -64.89 59.19 -3.15
CA MET A 1 -64.63 57.88 -2.51
C MET A 1 -63.92 57.00 -3.54
N SER A 2 -62.88 56.25 -3.16
CA SER A 2 -61.87 55.52 -3.98
C SER A 2 -60.66 56.39 -4.36
N ALA A 3 -59.46 56.33 -3.75
CA ALA A 3 -58.57 55.29 -3.19
C ALA A 3 -57.70 54.53 -4.22
N ALA A 4 -56.37 54.71 -4.07
CA ALA A 4 -55.20 53.82 -4.39
C ALA A 4 -54.98 53.34 -5.85
N ALA A 5 -53.78 53.19 -6.43
CA ALA A 5 -52.38 53.29 -6.02
C ALA A 5 -51.47 53.36 -7.29
N PRO A 6 -50.20 53.79 -7.19
CA PRO A 6 -49.20 53.72 -8.27
C PRO A 6 -48.34 52.45 -8.16
N GLY A 7 -47.89 51.89 -9.29
CA GLY A 7 -47.00 50.73 -9.29
C GLY A 7 -46.48 50.36 -10.67
N THR A 8 -45.38 50.98 -11.07
CA THR A 8 -44.56 50.63 -12.24
C THR A 8 -43.55 49.52 -11.89
N GLY A 9 -43.51 48.44 -12.67
CA GLY A 9 -42.42 47.45 -12.64
C GLY A 9 -42.45 46.58 -13.91
N PRO A 10 -41.36 46.46 -14.67
CA PRO A 10 -41.30 45.61 -15.87
C PRO A 10 -41.24 44.10 -15.51
N PRO A 11 -41.65 43.21 -16.43
CA PRO A 11 -41.85 41.79 -16.17
C PRO A 11 -40.55 41.03 -15.87
N GLY A 12 -40.67 40.05 -14.97
CA GLY A 12 -39.57 39.33 -14.35
C GLY A 12 -38.55 38.71 -15.31
N SER A 13 -37.29 38.96 -15.00
CA SER A 13 -36.16 38.18 -15.48
C SER A 13 -36.20 36.78 -14.86
N ILE A 14 -36.45 35.77 -15.69
CA ILE A 14 -36.28 34.38 -15.30
C ILE A 14 -34.76 34.14 -15.22
N SER A 15 -34.25 34.01 -13.99
CA SER A 15 -32.85 33.66 -13.72
C SER A 15 -32.60 32.18 -14.08
N PRO A 16 -31.62 31.82 -14.93
CA PRO A 16 -31.41 30.44 -15.37
C PRO A 16 -30.54 29.61 -14.40
N ALA A 17 -30.55 29.90 -13.11
CA ALA A 17 -29.54 29.41 -12.16
C ALA A 17 -29.94 28.20 -11.29
N SER A 18 -30.91 27.36 -11.68
CA SER A 18 -31.36 26.24 -10.83
C SER A 18 -31.43 24.86 -11.48
N LEU A 19 -30.79 24.65 -12.64
CA LEU A 19 -30.75 23.35 -13.30
C LEU A 19 -29.32 22.79 -13.38
N THR A 20 -28.61 22.69 -12.25
CA THR A 20 -27.60 21.64 -12.14
C THR A 20 -28.34 20.31 -11.96
N PRO A 21 -28.27 19.39 -12.94
CA PRO A 21 -29.08 18.18 -12.90
C PRO A 21 -28.65 17.35 -11.69
N ARG A 22 -29.63 16.88 -10.92
CA ARG A 22 -29.48 15.92 -9.80
C ARG A 22 -28.62 14.69 -10.17
N ASN A 23 -28.45 14.45 -11.47
CA ASN A 23 -27.64 13.39 -12.06
C ASN A 23 -26.13 13.57 -11.84
N GLU A 24 -25.60 14.80 -11.77
CA GLU A 24 -24.16 15.04 -11.52
C GLU A 24 -23.79 14.71 -10.07
N ARG A 25 -24.62 15.12 -9.10
CA ARG A 25 -24.46 14.75 -7.68
C ARG A 25 -24.55 13.24 -7.44
N GLN A 26 -25.41 12.54 -8.19
CA GLN A 26 -25.53 11.07 -8.15
C GLN A 26 -24.43 10.32 -8.92
N ALA A 27 -23.66 11.00 -9.76
CA ALA A 27 -22.47 10.45 -10.42
C ALA A 27 -21.22 10.63 -9.56
N GLU A 28 -21.13 11.74 -8.82
CA GLU A 28 -20.07 12.01 -7.82
C GLU A 28 -20.14 11.03 -6.64
N ASP A 29 -21.33 10.78 -6.07
CA ASP A 29 -21.49 9.83 -4.96
C ASP A 29 -21.18 8.37 -5.35
N ARG A 30 -21.29 8.04 -6.64
CA ARG A 30 -21.03 6.67 -7.15
C ARG A 30 -19.55 6.36 -7.33
N HIS A 31 -18.68 7.37 -7.30
CA HIS A 31 -17.23 7.22 -7.41
C HIS A 31 -16.49 7.42 -6.08
N ARG A 32 -17.21 7.67 -4.98
CA ARG A 32 -16.61 7.75 -3.65
C ARG A 32 -16.60 6.34 -3.06
N LEU A 33 -15.40 5.77 -2.95
CA LEU A 33 -15.19 4.54 -2.21
C LEU A 33 -15.77 4.70 -0.80
N THR A 34 -16.62 3.77 -0.42
CA THR A 34 -17.15 3.71 0.95
C THR A 34 -15.98 3.45 1.90
N ALA A 35 -16.06 3.89 3.17
CA ALA A 35 -14.97 3.66 4.14
C ALA A 35 -14.53 2.19 4.24
N ILE A 36 -15.45 1.25 4.02
CA ILE A 36 -15.18 -0.20 3.99
C ILE A 36 -14.39 -0.59 2.73
N GLU A 37 -14.72 -0.03 1.57
CA GLU A 37 -14.03 -0.29 0.31
C GLU A 37 -12.64 0.33 0.30
N GLY A 38 -12.51 1.54 0.84
CA GLY A 38 -11.22 2.20 1.07
C GLY A 38 -10.34 1.41 2.06
N LEU A 39 -10.93 0.90 3.14
CA LEU A 39 -10.21 0.03 4.08
C LEU A 39 -9.75 -1.26 3.39
N ALA A 40 -10.60 -1.92 2.60
CA ALA A 40 -10.24 -3.15 1.90
C ALA A 40 -9.11 -2.93 0.89
N ALA A 41 -9.18 -1.86 0.09
CA ALA A 41 -8.14 -1.51 -0.88
C ALA A 41 -6.80 -1.16 -0.20
N LEU A 42 -6.84 -0.32 0.84
CA LEU A 42 -5.63 0.08 1.58
C LEU A 42 -5.04 -1.06 2.41
N SER A 43 -5.89 -1.95 2.94
CA SER A 43 -5.43 -3.14 3.67
C SER A 43 -4.76 -4.14 2.75
N LEU A 44 -5.18 -4.24 1.48
CA LEU A 44 -4.57 -5.15 0.52
C LEU A 44 -3.11 -4.78 0.24
N ASP A 45 -2.84 -3.49 0.15
CA ASP A 45 -1.49 -2.95 0.00
C ASP A 45 -0.60 -3.33 1.19
N ALA A 46 -1.08 -3.07 2.42
CA ALA A 46 -0.39 -3.47 3.64
C ALA A 46 -0.20 -5.00 3.76
N LEU A 47 -1.17 -5.80 3.29
CA LEU A 47 -1.08 -7.26 3.29
C LEU A 47 -0.04 -7.77 2.28
N SER A 48 0.08 -7.12 1.12
CA SER A 48 1.11 -7.42 0.11
C SER A 48 2.51 -7.22 0.70
N SER A 49 2.72 -6.13 1.43
CA SER A 49 3.98 -5.86 2.15
C SER A 49 4.39 -6.93 3.14
N VAL A 50 3.43 -7.56 3.83
CA VAL A 50 3.70 -8.66 4.76
C VAL A 50 4.19 -9.91 4.03
N ALA A 51 3.86 -10.08 2.74
CA ALA A 51 4.29 -11.24 1.96
C ALA A 51 5.79 -11.22 1.64
N TYR A 52 6.39 -10.05 1.40
CA TYR A 52 7.80 -9.93 0.99
C TYR A 52 8.72 -9.24 2.03
N GLY A 53 8.17 -8.40 2.91
CA GLY A 53 8.95 -7.63 3.88
C GLY A 53 9.77 -8.51 4.85
N PRO A 54 9.16 -9.51 5.53
CA PRO A 54 9.89 -10.41 6.41
C PRO A 54 11.01 -11.18 5.71
N GLU A 55 10.78 -11.61 4.48
CA GLU A 55 11.77 -12.34 3.68
C GLU A 55 12.98 -11.46 3.36
N ALA A 56 12.74 -10.21 2.93
CA ALA A 56 13.81 -9.26 2.61
C ALA A 56 14.72 -8.99 3.82
N ILE A 57 14.16 -8.89 5.03
CA ILE A 57 14.93 -8.75 6.28
C ILE A 57 15.81 -9.98 6.50
N VAL A 58 15.24 -11.17 6.37
CA VAL A 58 15.96 -12.44 6.63
C VAL A 58 17.09 -12.65 5.63
N ILE A 59 16.87 -12.38 4.33
CA ILE A 59 17.92 -12.50 3.30
C ILE A 59 19.13 -11.62 3.64
N VAL A 60 18.91 -10.38 4.10
CA VAL A 60 20.00 -9.48 4.52
C VAL A 60 20.70 -9.99 5.79
N LEU A 61 19.95 -10.51 6.76
CA LEU A 61 20.52 -11.05 8.01
C LEU A 61 21.29 -12.35 7.80
N VAL A 62 20.88 -13.20 6.87
CA VAL A 62 21.60 -14.44 6.50
C VAL A 62 23.00 -14.11 5.97
N ALA A 63 23.16 -13.00 5.24
CA ALA A 63 24.47 -12.53 4.80
C ALA A 63 25.40 -12.13 5.97
N ALA A 64 24.86 -11.85 7.16
CA ALA A 64 25.62 -11.59 8.39
C ALA A 64 25.99 -12.89 9.15
N GLY A 65 25.61 -14.07 8.66
CA GLY A 65 25.87 -15.37 9.27
C GLY A 65 24.96 -15.69 10.47
N ALA A 66 25.30 -16.74 11.23
CA ALA A 66 24.47 -17.26 12.33
C ALA A 66 24.20 -16.23 13.44
N ALA A 67 25.14 -15.30 13.67
CA ALA A 67 24.97 -14.20 14.64
C ALA A 67 23.91 -13.18 14.19
N GLY A 68 23.73 -12.99 12.88
CA GLY A 68 22.73 -12.09 12.30
C GLY A 68 21.30 -12.52 12.60
N LEU A 69 21.03 -13.84 12.61
CA LEU A 69 19.68 -14.38 12.82
C LEU A 69 19.11 -14.04 14.20
N ASN A 70 19.95 -13.91 15.23
CA ASN A 70 19.53 -13.46 16.58
C ASN A 70 19.01 -12.02 16.58
N TYR A 71 19.39 -11.20 15.60
CA TYR A 71 18.90 -9.83 15.47
C TYR A 71 17.56 -9.71 14.73
N THR A 72 17.00 -10.80 14.22
CA THR A 72 15.69 -10.78 13.52
C THR A 72 14.57 -10.26 14.42
N LEU A 73 14.51 -10.75 15.66
CA LEU A 73 13.51 -10.33 16.65
C LEU A 73 13.62 -8.85 17.03
N PRO A 74 14.79 -8.30 17.43
CA PRO A 74 14.88 -6.89 17.78
C PRO A 74 14.67 -5.95 16.57
N VAL A 75 15.11 -6.34 15.36
CA VAL A 75 14.84 -5.55 14.14
C VAL A 75 13.34 -5.48 13.86
N THR A 76 12.66 -6.63 13.93
CA THR A 76 11.20 -6.69 13.75
C THR A 76 10.48 -5.85 14.81
N GLY A 77 10.92 -5.92 16.08
CA GLY A 77 10.38 -5.09 17.16
C GLY A 77 10.55 -3.59 16.89
N ALA A 78 11.69 -3.17 16.35
CA ALA A 78 11.93 -1.78 15.97
C ALA A 78 11.01 -1.33 14.81
N ILE A 79 10.78 -2.19 13.82
CA ILE A 79 9.85 -1.93 12.70
C ILE A 79 8.41 -1.80 13.21
N VAL A 80 7.97 -2.69 14.11
CA VAL A 80 6.63 -2.61 14.73
C VAL A 80 6.47 -1.31 15.53
N LEU A 81 7.50 -0.90 16.28
CA LEU A 81 7.48 0.38 16.99
C LEU A 81 7.37 1.56 16.02
N LEU A 82 8.14 1.54 14.92
CA LEU A 82 8.07 2.56 13.89
C LEU A 82 6.66 2.63 13.27
N LEU A 83 6.08 1.48 12.94
CA LEU A 83 4.71 1.39 12.42
C LEU A 83 3.69 1.96 13.40
N ALA A 84 3.82 1.69 14.69
CA ALA A 84 2.96 2.27 15.72
C ALA A 84 3.06 3.81 15.76
N VAL A 85 4.28 4.35 15.65
CA VAL A 85 4.51 5.80 15.56
C VAL A 85 3.88 6.38 14.29
N LEU A 86 4.04 5.72 13.14
CA LEU A 86 3.43 6.11 11.87
C LEU A 86 1.90 6.15 11.96
N VAL A 87 1.28 5.12 12.54
CA VAL A 87 -0.17 5.07 12.74
C VAL A 87 -0.65 6.24 13.61
N ILE A 88 0.05 6.54 14.70
CA ILE A 88 -0.28 7.70 15.56
C ILE A 88 -0.14 9.01 14.77
N SER A 89 0.96 9.18 14.03
CA SER A 89 1.20 10.37 13.21
C SER A 89 0.13 10.57 12.13
N TYR A 90 -0.22 9.51 11.40
CA TYR A 90 -1.27 9.57 10.37
C TYR A 90 -2.64 9.88 10.97
N ARG A 91 -2.97 9.34 12.15
CA ARG A 91 -4.21 9.71 12.85
C ARG A 91 -4.27 11.20 13.18
N GLN A 92 -3.15 11.80 13.59
CA GLN A 92 -3.08 13.24 13.85
C GLN A 92 -3.27 14.05 12.57
N VAL A 93 -2.62 13.65 11.48
CA VAL A 93 -2.74 14.33 10.18
C VAL A 93 -4.16 14.24 9.63
N ILE A 94 -4.80 13.06 9.68
CA ILE A 94 -6.18 12.86 9.23
C ILE A 94 -7.16 13.72 10.05
N ALA A 95 -6.95 13.84 11.36
CA ALA A 95 -7.77 14.70 12.21
C ALA A 95 -7.58 16.19 11.90
N ALA A 96 -6.36 16.61 11.57
CA ALA A 96 -6.06 18.00 11.22
C ALA A 96 -6.53 18.40 9.82
N PHE A 97 -6.63 17.44 8.88
CA PHE A 97 -7.02 17.67 7.49
C PHE A 97 -8.20 16.79 7.04
N PRO A 98 -9.43 17.05 7.53
CA PRO A 98 -10.62 16.26 7.22
C PRO A 98 -11.04 16.35 5.73
N GLY A 99 -10.56 17.37 5.00
CA GLY A 99 -10.78 17.52 3.57
C GLY A 99 -9.95 16.57 2.69
N GLY A 100 -9.02 15.80 3.27
CA GLY A 100 -8.14 14.90 2.53
C GLY A 100 -7.01 15.62 1.78
N GLY A 101 -6.44 14.96 0.77
CA GLY A 101 -5.38 15.51 -0.09
C GLY A 101 -3.95 15.04 0.23
N GLY A 102 -3.78 14.20 1.25
CA GLY A 102 -2.54 13.47 1.54
C GLY A 102 -1.31 14.37 1.79
N ALA A 103 -0.11 13.80 1.62
CA ALA A 103 1.14 14.50 1.89
C ALA A 103 1.33 15.77 1.03
N TYR A 104 0.74 15.82 -0.17
CA TYR A 104 0.75 17.00 -1.04
C TYR A 104 -0.04 18.18 -0.44
N ALA A 105 -1.27 17.95 0.01
CA ALA A 105 -2.09 19.02 0.59
C ALA A 105 -1.49 19.58 1.89
N VAL A 106 -0.96 18.69 2.73
CA VAL A 106 -0.30 19.08 3.99
C VAL A 106 0.94 19.93 3.73
N SER A 107 1.82 19.48 2.83
CA SER A 107 3.05 20.20 2.46
C SER A 107 2.77 21.50 1.72
N SER A 108 1.74 21.54 0.86
CA SER A 108 1.37 22.77 0.15
C SER A 108 0.82 23.82 1.11
N ALA A 109 0.11 23.42 2.17
CA ALA A 109 -0.44 24.33 3.16
C ALA A 109 0.63 24.91 4.11
N HIS A 110 1.71 24.18 4.39
CA HIS A 110 2.68 24.54 5.43
C HIS A 110 4.09 24.91 4.93
N LEU A 111 4.52 24.37 3.80
CA LEU A 111 5.91 24.46 3.32
C LEU A 111 6.04 25.17 1.97
N GLY A 112 4.91 25.36 1.25
CA GLY A 112 4.87 26.05 -0.04
C GLY A 112 5.00 25.13 -1.25
N LYS A 113 5.20 25.72 -2.44
CA LYS A 113 5.05 25.03 -3.73
C LYS A 113 6.17 24.03 -4.05
N THR A 114 7.43 24.40 -3.83
CA THR A 114 8.56 23.52 -4.16
C THR A 114 8.59 22.23 -3.32
N PRO A 115 8.48 22.25 -1.98
CA PRO A 115 8.45 21.01 -1.19
C PRO A 115 7.20 20.18 -1.43
N SER A 116 6.06 20.79 -1.76
CA SER A 116 4.85 20.02 -2.09
C SER A 116 4.97 19.27 -3.42
N LEU A 117 5.61 19.86 -4.44
CA LEU A 117 5.90 19.16 -5.68
C LEU A 117 6.87 17.99 -5.48
N VAL A 118 7.86 18.13 -4.58
CA VAL A 118 8.76 17.04 -4.19
C VAL A 118 7.98 15.91 -3.51
N ALA A 119 7.06 16.25 -2.60
CA ALA A 119 6.19 15.27 -1.95
C ALA A 119 5.31 14.53 -2.96
N ALA A 120 4.72 15.23 -3.93
CA ALA A 120 3.92 14.62 -5.00
C ALA A 120 4.77 13.70 -5.90
N ALA A 121 5.97 14.15 -6.29
CA ALA A 121 6.89 13.33 -7.10
C ALA A 121 7.32 12.06 -6.35
N SER A 122 7.61 12.18 -5.05
CA SER A 122 7.94 11.04 -4.19
C SER A 122 6.80 10.03 -4.12
N LEU A 123 5.55 10.47 -3.99
CA LEU A 123 4.38 9.57 -3.98
C LEU A 123 4.21 8.83 -5.31
N ILE A 124 4.46 9.49 -6.45
CA ILE A 124 4.38 8.82 -7.76
C ILE A 124 5.44 7.72 -7.86
N VAL A 125 6.67 8.00 -7.44
CA VAL A 125 7.76 7.02 -7.44
C VAL A 125 7.43 5.87 -6.49
N ASP A 126 6.91 6.17 -5.31
CA ASP A 126 6.49 5.18 -4.31
C ASP A 126 5.45 4.22 -4.89
N TYR A 127 4.39 4.73 -5.52
CA TYR A 127 3.38 3.88 -6.17
C TYR A 127 3.94 3.00 -7.30
N VAL A 128 4.88 3.53 -8.10
CA VAL A 128 5.52 2.75 -9.18
C VAL A 128 6.40 1.65 -8.59
N LEU A 129 7.20 1.96 -7.56
CA LEU A 129 8.06 0.98 -6.90
C LEU A 129 7.25 -0.09 -6.19
N ASN A 130 6.19 0.28 -5.48
CA ASN A 130 5.32 -0.66 -4.80
C ASN A 130 4.67 -1.65 -5.78
N ALA A 131 4.15 -1.17 -6.91
CA ALA A 131 3.63 -2.04 -7.97
C ALA A 131 4.72 -2.98 -8.55
N ALA A 132 5.93 -2.46 -8.79
CA ALA A 132 7.04 -3.24 -9.34
C ALA A 132 7.53 -4.33 -8.36
N VAL A 133 7.69 -3.99 -7.08
CA VAL A 133 8.11 -4.91 -6.02
C VAL A 133 7.05 -5.97 -5.78
N GLY A 134 5.78 -5.58 -5.69
CA GLY A 134 4.66 -6.51 -5.49
C GLY A 134 4.55 -7.55 -6.61
N VAL A 135 4.64 -7.14 -7.87
CA VAL A 135 4.62 -8.09 -9.01
C VAL A 135 5.85 -8.98 -9.02
N SER A 136 7.04 -8.43 -8.71
CA SER A 136 8.28 -9.21 -8.66
C SER A 136 8.21 -10.29 -7.58
N ALA A 137 7.79 -9.94 -6.36
CA ALA A 137 7.60 -10.89 -5.26
C ALA A 137 6.54 -11.95 -5.60
N GLY A 138 5.44 -11.55 -6.25
CA GLY A 138 4.42 -12.49 -6.71
C GLY A 138 4.94 -13.52 -7.73
N VAL A 139 5.76 -13.09 -8.69
CA VAL A 139 6.38 -13.99 -9.68
C VAL A 139 7.48 -14.84 -9.04
N GLU A 140 8.22 -14.32 -8.07
CA GLU A 140 9.18 -15.12 -7.29
C GLU A 140 8.47 -16.26 -6.54
N ALA A 141 7.33 -15.99 -5.90
CA ALA A 141 6.51 -17.03 -5.27
C ALA A 141 6.02 -18.08 -6.29
N LEU A 142 5.61 -17.65 -7.48
CA LEU A 142 5.17 -18.56 -8.55
C LEU A 142 6.30 -19.45 -9.08
N THR A 143 7.48 -18.87 -9.33
CA THR A 143 8.67 -19.60 -9.81
C THR A 143 9.27 -20.52 -8.75
N SER A 144 9.08 -20.21 -7.46
CA SER A 144 9.40 -21.11 -6.35
C SER A 144 8.55 -22.39 -6.38
N ALA A 145 7.25 -22.27 -6.71
CA ALA A 145 6.36 -23.41 -6.89
C ALA A 145 6.62 -24.19 -8.20
N TYR A 146 6.99 -23.48 -9.28
CA TYR A 146 7.28 -24.05 -10.61
C TYR A 146 8.66 -23.62 -11.13
N PRO A 147 9.74 -24.31 -10.77
CA PRO A 147 11.11 -23.90 -11.10
C PRO A 147 11.42 -23.80 -12.59
N ALA A 148 10.66 -24.51 -13.45
CA ALA A 148 10.81 -24.46 -14.90
C ALA A 148 10.57 -23.04 -15.48
N LEU A 149 9.80 -22.20 -14.79
CA LEU A 149 9.46 -20.84 -15.22
C LEU A 149 10.55 -19.80 -14.85
N TYR A 150 11.61 -20.19 -14.15
CA TYR A 150 12.62 -19.26 -13.64
C TYR A 150 13.34 -18.46 -14.75
N ALA A 151 13.57 -19.10 -15.90
CA ALA A 151 14.21 -18.46 -17.06
C ALA A 151 13.39 -17.28 -17.61
N ASP A 152 12.06 -17.39 -17.55
CA ASP A 152 11.11 -16.44 -18.14
C ASP A 152 10.52 -15.44 -17.13
N ARG A 153 11.09 -15.35 -15.92
CA ARG A 153 10.59 -14.49 -14.82
C ARG A 153 10.35 -13.03 -15.23
N VAL A 154 11.23 -12.46 -16.06
CA VAL A 154 11.09 -11.07 -16.52
C VAL A 154 9.85 -10.93 -17.42
N TRP A 155 9.65 -11.87 -18.35
CA TRP A 155 8.48 -11.89 -19.22
C TRP A 155 7.19 -12.11 -18.43
N LEU A 156 7.23 -12.96 -17.41
CA LEU A 156 6.11 -13.17 -16.49
C LEU A 156 5.76 -11.89 -15.73
N CYS A 157 6.75 -11.17 -15.17
CA CYS A 157 6.51 -9.89 -14.49
C CYS A 157 5.86 -8.87 -15.44
N LEU A 158 6.38 -8.73 -16.67
CA LEU A 158 5.82 -7.81 -17.66
C LEU A 158 4.41 -8.21 -18.09
N ALA A 159 4.15 -9.51 -18.27
CA ALA A 159 2.82 -10.02 -18.62
C ALA A 159 1.80 -9.76 -17.49
N VAL A 160 2.18 -9.98 -16.23
CA VAL A 160 1.34 -9.70 -15.06
C VAL A 160 1.07 -8.19 -14.93
N LEU A 161 2.09 -7.35 -15.07
CA LEU A 161 1.92 -5.89 -15.07
C LEU A 161 0.96 -5.42 -16.17
N LEU A 162 1.11 -5.96 -17.38
CA LEU A 162 0.24 -5.63 -18.51
C LEU A 162 -1.21 -6.08 -18.25
N LEU A 163 -1.41 -7.26 -17.66
CA LEU A 163 -2.72 -7.76 -17.28
C LEU A 163 -3.37 -6.88 -16.20
N ILE A 164 -2.63 -6.54 -15.14
CA ILE A 164 -3.11 -5.65 -14.07
C ILE A 164 -3.44 -4.27 -14.66
N THR A 165 -2.60 -3.75 -15.56
CA THR A 165 -2.84 -2.46 -16.23
C THR A 165 -4.11 -2.52 -17.08
N ALA A 166 -4.28 -3.58 -17.88
CA ALA A 166 -5.48 -3.77 -18.68
C ALA A 166 -6.74 -3.90 -17.81
N ALA A 167 -6.66 -4.63 -16.69
CA ALA A 167 -7.76 -4.75 -15.73
C ALA A 167 -8.11 -3.41 -15.08
N ASN A 168 -7.10 -2.60 -14.72
CA ASN A 168 -7.32 -1.24 -14.19
C ASN A 168 -7.98 -0.31 -15.21
N LEU A 169 -7.69 -0.47 -16.50
CA LEU A 169 -8.30 0.31 -17.58
C LEU A 169 -9.71 -0.17 -17.98
N TRP A 170 -10.03 -1.46 -17.79
CA TRP A 170 -11.32 -2.06 -18.19
C TRP A 170 -12.49 -1.56 -17.33
N GLY A 171 -12.26 -1.19 -16.08
CA GLY A 171 -13.28 -0.63 -15.20
C GLY A 171 -13.36 -1.34 -13.85
N VAL A 172 -12.90 -0.65 -12.82
CA VAL A 172 -12.67 -1.16 -11.45
C VAL A 172 -13.96 -1.24 -10.61
N ALA A 173 -15.10 -0.79 -11.13
CA ALA A 173 -16.32 -0.57 -10.35
C ALA A 173 -17.03 -1.87 -9.89
N ASP A 174 -16.93 -2.98 -10.64
CA ASP A 174 -17.45 -4.30 -10.22
C ASP A 174 -16.36 -5.21 -9.59
N SER A 175 -15.09 -4.78 -9.59
CA SER A 175 -13.94 -5.60 -9.21
C SER A 175 -13.71 -5.74 -7.70
N ALA A 176 -14.25 -4.85 -6.87
CA ALA A 176 -14.01 -4.88 -5.42
C ALA A 176 -14.42 -6.23 -4.77
N ARG A 177 -15.49 -6.87 -5.28
CA ARG A 177 -15.92 -8.20 -4.78
C ARG A 177 -15.01 -9.32 -5.25
N LEU A 178 -14.45 -9.23 -6.45
CA LEU A 178 -13.53 -10.23 -6.99
C LEU A 178 -12.19 -10.25 -6.23
N PHE A 179 -11.73 -9.10 -5.75
CA PHE A 179 -10.50 -8.97 -4.96
C PHE A 179 -10.63 -9.39 -3.49
N ILE A 180 -11.85 -9.48 -2.93
CA ILE A 180 -12.03 -9.98 -1.55
C ILE A 180 -11.66 -11.46 -1.44
N ALA A 181 -12.00 -12.28 -2.44
CA ALA A 181 -11.70 -13.71 -2.42
C ALA A 181 -10.19 -14.03 -2.26
N PRO A 182 -9.26 -13.51 -3.08
CA PRO A 182 -7.84 -13.75 -2.90
C PRO A 182 -7.31 -13.19 -1.57
N THR A 183 -7.86 -12.07 -1.09
CA THR A 183 -7.50 -11.49 0.21
C THR A 183 -7.81 -12.44 1.36
N VAL A 184 -9.01 -13.01 1.39
CA VAL A 184 -9.43 -13.96 2.43
C VAL A 184 -8.60 -15.24 2.36
N ILE A 185 -8.35 -15.77 1.15
CA ILE A 185 -7.48 -16.94 0.96
C ILE A 185 -6.08 -16.68 1.50
N PHE A 186 -5.51 -15.51 1.22
CA PHE A 186 -4.19 -15.10 1.70
C PHE A 186 -4.14 -15.05 3.24
N ILE A 187 -5.12 -14.40 3.87
CA ILE A 187 -5.21 -14.31 5.34
C ILE A 187 -5.29 -15.72 5.95
N VAL A 188 -6.19 -16.56 5.46
CA VAL A 188 -6.36 -17.94 5.96
C VAL A 188 -5.08 -18.75 5.77
N SER A 189 -4.40 -18.60 4.63
CA SER A 189 -3.14 -19.29 4.34
C SER A 189 -2.01 -18.85 5.28
N ILE A 190 -1.87 -17.55 5.53
CA ILE A 190 -0.90 -17.03 6.51
C ILE A 190 -1.18 -17.60 7.90
N PHE A 191 -2.44 -17.58 8.35
CA PHE A 191 -2.79 -18.15 9.66
C PHE A 191 -2.45 -19.63 9.73
N ALA A 192 -2.74 -20.41 8.69
CA ALA A 192 -2.39 -21.82 8.62
C ALA A 192 -0.87 -22.04 8.72
N VAL A 193 -0.05 -21.22 8.04
CA VAL A 193 1.42 -21.29 8.12
C VAL A 193 1.91 -20.92 9.54
N ILE A 194 1.37 -19.87 10.15
CA ILE A 194 1.76 -19.43 11.51
C ILE A 194 1.40 -20.50 12.55
N LEU A 195 0.17 -21.01 12.53
CA LEU A 195 -0.30 -22.06 13.44
C LEU A 195 0.52 -23.35 13.21
N GLY A 196 0.69 -23.74 11.95
CA GLY A 196 1.52 -24.90 11.59
C GLY A 196 2.97 -24.77 12.04
N GLY A 197 3.55 -23.56 12.02
CA GLY A 197 4.88 -23.28 12.55
C GLY A 197 4.94 -23.34 14.08
N LEU A 198 3.94 -22.79 14.78
CA LEU A 198 3.91 -22.73 16.24
C LEU A 198 3.70 -24.10 16.89
N PHE A 199 2.93 -24.98 16.27
CA PHE A 199 2.69 -26.34 16.75
C PHE A 199 3.81 -27.33 16.39
N ARG A 200 4.89 -26.87 15.74
CA ARG A 200 5.90 -27.74 15.17
C ARG A 200 7.26 -27.57 15.84
N ALA A 201 7.76 -28.67 16.41
CA ALA A 201 8.99 -28.69 17.20
C ALA A 201 10.29 -28.83 16.38
N GLN A 202 10.23 -29.15 15.07
CA GLN A 202 11.41 -29.42 14.23
C GLN A 202 11.28 -28.82 12.81
N PRO A 203 12.34 -28.18 12.24
CA PRO A 203 12.34 -27.65 10.88
C PRO A 203 12.10 -28.74 9.80
N LEU A 204 11.41 -28.41 8.68
CA LEU A 204 11.27 -29.32 7.51
C LEU A 204 12.62 -29.62 6.83
N VAL A 205 13.55 -28.66 6.85
CA VAL A 205 14.77 -28.68 6.05
C VAL A 205 15.96 -28.50 6.99
N PRO A 206 16.93 -29.43 7.02
CA PRO A 206 18.15 -29.24 7.78
C PRO A 206 18.90 -28.02 7.23
N VAL A 207 19.12 -27.03 8.08
CA VAL A 207 19.91 -25.84 7.75
C VAL A 207 21.34 -26.28 7.48
N SER A 208 21.68 -26.49 6.22
CA SER A 208 23.04 -26.84 5.81
C SER A 208 23.98 -25.73 6.25
N HIS A 209 24.92 -26.03 7.16
CA HIS A 209 25.76 -25.07 7.90
C HIS A 209 26.84 -24.36 7.05
N HIS A 210 26.58 -24.08 5.78
CA HIS A 210 27.42 -23.20 4.97
C HIS A 210 26.93 -21.75 5.07
N LEU A 211 26.83 -21.24 6.30
CA LEU A 211 26.69 -19.80 6.50
C LEU A 211 28.07 -19.15 6.32
N PRO A 212 28.19 -18.09 5.51
CA PRO A 212 29.45 -17.35 5.37
C PRO A 212 29.96 -16.91 6.74
N SER A 213 31.27 -17.05 6.97
CA SER A 213 31.93 -16.52 8.17
C SER A 213 31.64 -15.03 8.28
N ALA A 214 31.07 -14.61 9.41
CA ALA A 214 30.59 -13.25 9.64
C ALA A 214 31.68 -12.21 9.36
N VAL A 215 31.42 -11.26 8.46
CA VAL A 215 32.28 -10.11 8.27
C VAL A 215 31.97 -9.13 9.41
N GLU A 216 32.74 -9.23 10.48
CA GLU A 216 32.48 -8.59 11.80
C GLU A 216 32.31 -7.06 11.72
N THR A 217 32.95 -6.42 10.74
CA THR A 217 32.86 -4.97 10.47
C THR A 217 31.57 -4.54 9.77
N VAL A 218 30.76 -5.49 9.28
CA VAL A 218 29.52 -5.22 8.54
C VAL A 218 28.29 -5.44 9.44
N GLY A 219 28.45 -5.83 10.72
CA GLY A 219 27.34 -6.12 11.63
C GLY A 219 26.35 -4.95 11.80
N LEU A 220 26.83 -3.74 12.10
CA LEU A 220 25.96 -2.57 12.28
C LEU A 220 25.37 -2.07 10.96
N LEU A 221 26.15 -2.07 9.88
CA LEU A 221 25.68 -1.67 8.54
C LEU A 221 24.67 -2.66 7.97
N LEU A 222 24.83 -3.97 8.22
CA LEU A 222 23.87 -5.01 7.85
C LEU A 222 22.60 -4.92 8.67
N LEU A 223 22.70 -4.63 9.97
CA LEU A 223 21.54 -4.39 10.82
C LEU A 223 20.73 -3.19 10.31
N LEU A 224 21.42 -2.09 10.00
CA LEU A 224 20.79 -0.89 9.44
C LEU A 224 20.20 -1.15 8.05
N LYS A 225 20.88 -1.96 7.21
CA LYS A 225 20.38 -2.37 5.90
C LYS A 225 19.14 -3.25 5.99
N ALA A 226 19.11 -4.20 6.94
CA ALA A 226 17.95 -5.05 7.16
C ALA A 226 16.76 -4.28 7.71
N PHE A 227 17.02 -3.37 8.66
CA PHE A 227 16.00 -2.44 9.14
C PHE A 227 15.47 -1.57 7.99
N ALA A 228 16.34 -0.97 7.18
CA ALA A 228 15.94 -0.18 6.03
C ALA A 228 15.13 -0.99 5.00
N SER A 229 15.51 -2.24 4.75
CA SER A 229 14.79 -3.15 3.85
C SER A 229 13.40 -3.50 4.39
N GLY A 230 13.26 -3.71 5.70
CA GLY A 230 11.98 -3.96 6.33
C GLY A 230 11.09 -2.72 6.36
N CYS A 231 11.67 -1.55 6.63
CA CYS A 231 10.96 -0.27 6.57
C CYS A 231 10.51 0.12 5.16
N SER A 232 11.21 -0.33 4.11
CA SER A 232 10.80 -0.12 2.71
C SER A 232 9.54 -0.92 2.33
N ALA A 233 9.11 -1.86 3.17
CA ALA A 233 7.84 -2.56 3.01
C ALA A 233 6.68 -1.87 3.77
N LEU A 234 6.93 -0.84 4.57
CA LEU A 234 5.88 -0.09 5.29
C LEU A 234 5.32 1.04 4.43
#